data_AF-A0A6P0YWU9-F1
#
_entry.id   AF-A0A6P0YWU9-F1
#
_cell.length_a   1.000
_cell.length_b   1.000
_cell.length_c   1.000
_cell.angle_alpha   90.00
_cell.angle_beta   90.00
_cell.angle_gamma   90.00
#
_symmetry.space_group_name_H-M   'P 1'
#
loop_
_entity.id
_entity.type
_entity.pdbx_description
1 polymer ?
#
loop_
_entity_poly.entity_id
_entity_poly.type
_entity_poly.pdbx_seq_one_letter_code
_entity_poly.pdbx_strand_id
1 'polypeptide(L)'
;MSDIAPGQDTSPLLRTPLYGLHNEQKARMVPFSGWEMPVQYQGIRAEHDAVRSQVGMFDISHMGKFLLTGEGVIAQLQTLVPTDLSSLKPGLAQYTVLLNDTGGVIDDLIIYLQEPSDDGTEQVVLIVNAATTDKDRDWLVGHLENVQLDDVSREEILIAVQGPEAIATLNHVIPGASLDTIPRFGHRTVDVMGNP
;
A
#
# COMPACT_ATOMS: atom_id res chain seq x y z
N MET A 1 -27.21 -30.81 11.03
CA MET A 1 -27.06 -29.61 11.87
C MET A 1 -25.58 -29.50 12.17
N SER A 2 -24.86 -28.70 11.39
CA SER A 2 -23.40 -28.58 11.47
C SER A 2 -23.03 -27.46 12.44
N ASP A 3 -22.14 -27.78 13.38
CA ASP A 3 -21.52 -26.86 14.31
C ASP A 3 -20.76 -25.75 13.56
N ILE A 4 -21.22 -24.50 13.69
CA ILE A 4 -20.46 -23.32 13.29
C ILE A 4 -19.81 -22.78 14.57
N ALA A 5 -18.48 -22.76 14.60
CA ALA A 5 -17.72 -22.14 15.69
C ALA A 5 -17.98 -20.62 15.72
N PRO A 6 -18.08 -19.99 16.90
CA PRO A 6 -18.33 -18.56 16.99
C PRO A 6 -17.09 -17.77 16.52
N GLY A 7 -17.28 -16.92 15.50
CA GLY A 7 -16.25 -16.00 15.01
C GLY A 7 -15.95 -16.02 13.50
N GLN A 8 -16.64 -16.84 12.70
CA GLN A 8 -16.55 -16.70 11.25
C GLN A 8 -17.50 -15.60 10.77
N ASP A 9 -16.93 -14.45 10.42
CA ASP A 9 -17.62 -13.47 9.60
C ASP A 9 -18.02 -14.16 8.28
N THR A 10 -19.34 -14.30 8.06
CA THR A 10 -19.91 -14.97 6.89
C THR A 10 -20.01 -14.04 5.68
N SER A 11 -19.52 -12.80 5.81
CA SER A 11 -19.47 -11.85 4.70
C SER A 11 -18.57 -12.39 3.58
N PRO A 12 -18.98 -12.25 2.31
CA PRO A 12 -18.15 -12.68 1.19
C PRO A 12 -16.81 -11.91 1.22
N LEU A 13 -15.71 -12.66 1.14
CA LEU A 13 -14.37 -12.09 1.11
C LEU A 13 -14.18 -11.23 -0.14
N LEU A 14 -13.46 -10.12 0.03
CA LEU A 14 -13.02 -9.25 -1.05
C LEU A 14 -11.96 -9.94 -1.91
N ARG A 15 -11.80 -9.49 -3.15
CA ARG A 15 -10.86 -10.05 -4.12
C ARG A 15 -10.05 -8.94 -4.76
N THR A 16 -8.74 -9.13 -4.87
CA THR A 16 -7.89 -8.19 -5.59
C THR A 16 -8.17 -8.27 -7.10
N PRO A 17 -7.82 -7.24 -7.88
CA PRO A 17 -7.89 -7.31 -9.34
C PRO A 17 -7.10 -8.47 -9.95
N LEU A 18 -6.10 -9.00 -9.22
CA LEU A 18 -5.26 -10.13 -9.65
C LEU A 18 -5.80 -11.51 -9.23
N TYR A 19 -6.95 -11.59 -8.56
CA TYR A 19 -7.53 -12.85 -8.08
C TYR A 19 -7.66 -13.93 -9.18
N GLY A 20 -8.09 -13.54 -10.38
CA GLY A 20 -8.20 -14.47 -11.52
C GLY A 20 -6.86 -15.11 -11.85
N LEU A 21 -5.80 -14.30 -11.92
CA LEU A 21 -4.44 -14.74 -12.23
C LEU A 21 -3.89 -15.69 -11.14
N HIS A 22 -4.18 -15.43 -9.87
CA HIS A 22 -3.77 -16.31 -8.77
C HIS A 22 -4.37 -17.71 -8.90
N ASN A 23 -5.65 -17.79 -9.27
CA ASN A 23 -6.32 -19.07 -9.49
C ASN A 23 -5.77 -19.81 -10.72
N GLU A 24 -5.50 -19.10 -11.82
CA GLU A 24 -4.87 -19.67 -13.01
C GLU A 24 -3.48 -20.26 -12.70
N GLN A 25 -2.72 -19.58 -11.84
CA GLN A 25 -1.42 -20.05 -11.34
C GLN A 25 -1.52 -21.09 -10.23
N LYS A 26 -2.74 -21.53 -9.87
CA LYS A 26 -3.02 -22.54 -8.84
C LYS A 26 -2.47 -22.16 -7.47
N ALA A 27 -2.49 -20.86 -7.15
CA ALA A 27 -2.14 -20.37 -5.83
C ALA A 27 -3.06 -21.00 -4.77
N ARG A 28 -2.52 -21.22 -3.57
CA ARG A 28 -3.33 -21.58 -2.41
C ARG A 28 -3.94 -20.30 -1.83
N MET A 29 -5.22 -20.09 -2.10
CA MET A 29 -5.96 -18.93 -1.60
C MET A 29 -6.40 -19.14 -0.14
N VAL A 30 -6.29 -18.09 0.69
CA VAL A 30 -6.71 -18.09 2.09
C VAL A 30 -7.42 -16.78 2.46
N PRO A 31 -8.32 -16.78 3.46
CA PRO A 31 -8.84 -15.56 4.05
C PRO A 31 -7.72 -14.81 4.78
N PHE A 32 -7.54 -13.54 4.46
CA PHE A 32 -6.60 -12.63 5.14
C PHE A 32 -7.22 -11.23 5.22
N SER A 33 -7.50 -10.76 6.44
CA SER A 33 -8.06 -9.42 6.70
C SER A 33 -9.29 -9.06 5.86
N GLY A 34 -10.20 -10.03 5.63
CA GLY A 34 -11.40 -9.82 4.81
C GLY A 34 -11.20 -10.03 3.30
N TRP A 35 -10.01 -10.42 2.83
CA TRP A 35 -9.68 -10.67 1.43
C TRP A 35 -9.34 -12.14 1.15
N GLU A 36 -9.56 -12.61 -0.08
CA GLU A 36 -8.98 -13.85 -0.60
C GLU A 36 -7.58 -13.59 -1.17
N MET A 37 -6.55 -13.98 -0.43
CA MET A 37 -5.14 -13.73 -0.79
C MET A 37 -4.36 -15.02 -1.07
N PRO A 38 -3.37 -15.01 -1.99
CA PRO A 38 -2.52 -16.17 -2.27
C PRO A 38 -1.46 -16.33 -1.17
N VAL A 39 -1.53 -17.41 -0.38
CA VAL A 39 -0.53 -17.67 0.69
C VAL A 39 0.75 -18.31 0.18
N GLN A 40 0.66 -19.09 -0.91
CA GLN A 40 1.79 -19.73 -1.58
C GLN A 40 1.38 -20.25 -2.96
N TYR A 41 2.36 -20.47 -3.84
CA TYR A 41 2.22 -21.04 -5.18
C TYR A 41 2.99 -22.36 -5.30
N GLN A 42 4.29 -22.33 -4.98
CA GLN A 42 5.20 -23.49 -5.09
C GLN A 42 5.68 -23.97 -3.71
N GLY A 43 5.45 -23.17 -2.67
CA GLY A 43 5.72 -23.52 -1.28
C GLY A 43 6.61 -22.48 -0.60
N ILE A 44 6.29 -22.18 0.67
CA ILE A 44 6.89 -21.07 1.44
C ILE A 44 8.42 -21.06 1.39
N ARG A 45 9.09 -22.22 1.51
CA ARG A 45 10.55 -22.28 1.49
C ARG A 45 11.13 -21.90 0.12
N ALA A 46 10.56 -22.42 -0.96
CA ALA A 46 11.05 -22.13 -2.31
C ALA A 46 10.86 -20.65 -2.65
N GLU A 47 9.71 -20.07 -2.26
CA GLU A 47 9.40 -18.65 -2.45
C GLU A 47 10.30 -17.74 -1.62
N HIS A 48 10.56 -18.10 -0.36
CA HIS A 48 11.54 -17.40 0.48
C HIS A 48 12.94 -17.42 -0.16
N ASP A 49 13.40 -18.59 -0.60
CA ASP A 49 14.73 -18.73 -1.20
C ASP A 49 14.84 -17.95 -2.52
N ALA A 50 13.78 -17.90 -3.33
CA ALA A 50 13.71 -17.10 -4.54
C ALA A 50 13.85 -15.59 -4.26
N VAL A 51 13.11 -15.05 -3.27
CA VAL A 51 13.21 -13.64 -2.89
C VAL A 51 14.60 -13.30 -2.37
N ARG A 52 15.20 -14.19 -1.57
CA ARG A 52 16.52 -13.95 -0.96
C ARG A 52 17.67 -14.03 -1.95
N SER A 53 17.56 -14.89 -2.96
CA SER A 53 18.65 -15.16 -3.91
C SER A 53 18.50 -14.46 -5.25
N GLN A 54 17.27 -14.12 -5.66
CA GLN A 54 16.93 -13.58 -6.98
C GLN A 54 15.87 -12.47 -6.83
N VAL A 55 14.61 -12.78 -7.13
CA VAL A 55 13.47 -11.87 -7.09
C VAL A 55 12.20 -12.64 -6.77
N GLY A 56 11.30 -12.02 -6.02
CA GLY A 56 9.93 -12.46 -5.83
C GLY A 56 8.96 -11.29 -5.94
N MET A 57 7.71 -11.60 -6.24
CA MET A 57 6.65 -10.64 -6.45
C MET A 57 5.46 -11.00 -5.56
N PHE A 58 4.91 -10.01 -4.86
CA PHE A 58 3.80 -10.19 -3.93
C PHE A 58 2.64 -9.28 -4.32
N ASP A 59 1.46 -9.86 -4.45
CA ASP A 59 0.22 -9.08 -4.51
C ASP A 59 -0.12 -8.59 -3.10
N ILE A 60 0.11 -7.31 -2.87
CA ILE A 60 -0.27 -6.61 -1.64
C ILE A 60 -1.42 -5.62 -1.89
N SER A 61 -2.22 -5.86 -2.94
CA SER A 61 -3.34 -4.98 -3.32
C SER A 61 -4.48 -4.95 -2.30
N HIS A 62 -4.44 -5.79 -1.27
CA HIS A 62 -5.40 -5.75 -0.16
C HIS A 62 -5.12 -4.62 0.84
N MET A 63 -3.92 -4.02 0.83
CA MET A 63 -3.59 -2.85 1.65
C MET A 63 -4.52 -1.67 1.33
N GLY A 64 -4.81 -0.86 2.35
CA GLY A 64 -5.55 0.38 2.15
C GLY A 64 -4.71 1.42 1.41
N LYS A 65 -5.32 2.16 0.48
CA LYS A 65 -4.67 3.18 -0.36
C LYS A 65 -5.54 4.42 -0.38
N PHE A 66 -5.03 5.51 0.16
CA PHE A 66 -5.75 6.78 0.19
C PHE A 66 -4.99 7.85 -0.57
N LEU A 67 -5.68 8.55 -1.46
CA LEU A 67 -5.19 9.74 -2.15
C LEU A 67 -5.71 10.96 -1.40
N LEU A 68 -4.81 11.73 -0.81
CA LEU A 68 -5.14 12.94 -0.07
C LEU A 68 -4.73 14.15 -0.90
N THR A 69 -5.68 15.06 -1.12
CA THR A 69 -5.43 16.31 -1.84
C THR A 69 -6.04 17.49 -1.09
N GLY A 70 -5.31 18.60 -0.98
CA GLY A 70 -5.80 19.79 -0.28
C GLY A 70 -4.70 20.74 0.17
N GLU A 71 -5.08 21.75 0.94
CA GLU A 71 -4.14 22.71 1.51
C GLU A 71 -3.57 22.20 2.84
N GLY A 72 -2.24 22.21 2.97
CA GLY A 72 -1.54 21.87 4.20
C GLY A 72 -1.73 20.42 4.68
N VAL A 73 -1.89 19.47 3.75
CA VAL A 73 -2.10 18.04 4.04
C VAL A 73 -1.00 17.51 4.97
N ILE A 74 0.27 17.83 4.69
CA ILE A 74 1.40 17.38 5.51
C ILE A 74 1.36 18.00 6.92
N ALA A 75 1.04 19.30 7.02
CA ALA A 75 0.94 19.98 8.30
C ALA A 75 -0.20 19.42 9.17
N GLN A 76 -1.30 19.00 8.54
CA GLN A 76 -2.41 18.35 9.25
C GLN A 76 -2.03 16.92 9.68
N LEU A 77 -1.45 16.11 8.78
CA LEU A 77 -0.97 14.77 9.11
C LEU A 77 0.09 14.76 10.22
N GLN A 78 0.94 15.80 10.30
CA GLN A 78 1.93 15.97 11.38
C GLN A 78 1.30 15.91 12.78
N THR A 79 0.04 16.30 12.93
CA THR A 79 -0.66 16.28 14.22
C THR A 79 -1.09 14.87 14.64
N LEU A 80 -1.14 13.93 13.70
CA LEU A 80 -1.66 12.58 13.90
C LEU A 80 -0.56 11.52 14.00
N VAL A 81 0.71 11.90 13.81
CA VAL A 81 1.86 10.98 13.79
C VAL A 81 2.98 11.49 14.69
N PRO A 82 3.81 10.62 15.28
CA PRO A 82 4.92 11.05 16.13
C PRO A 82 6.17 11.47 15.34
N THR A 83 6.22 11.16 14.04
CA THR A 83 7.36 11.48 13.18
C THR A 83 7.28 12.93 12.70
N ASP A 84 8.43 13.60 12.63
CA ASP A 84 8.54 14.94 12.06
C ASP A 84 8.45 14.89 10.52
N LEU A 85 7.28 15.25 9.99
CA LEU A 85 6.97 15.33 8.57
C LEU A 85 7.43 16.66 7.94
N SER A 86 7.86 17.66 8.72
CA SER A 86 8.32 18.94 8.17
C SER A 86 9.57 18.81 7.28
N SER A 87 10.30 17.72 7.44
CA SER A 87 11.48 17.38 6.65
C SER A 87 11.17 16.54 5.39
N LEU A 88 9.93 16.05 5.25
CA LEU A 88 9.51 15.24 4.11
C LEU A 88 9.40 16.12 2.87
N LYS A 89 9.98 15.64 1.75
CA LYS A 89 10.03 16.37 0.48
C LYS A 89 9.27 15.61 -0.60
N PRO A 90 8.74 16.29 -1.64
CA PRO A 90 8.18 15.64 -2.81
C PRO A 90 9.10 14.55 -3.38
N GLY A 91 8.49 13.44 -3.79
CA GLY A 91 9.20 12.24 -4.28
C GLY A 91 9.81 11.37 -3.18
N LEU A 92 9.60 11.70 -1.90
CA LEU A 92 10.00 10.88 -0.77
C LEU A 92 8.81 10.36 0.02
N ALA A 93 9.07 9.31 0.79
CA ALA A 93 8.12 8.66 1.65
C ALA A 93 8.63 8.54 3.09
N GLN A 94 7.71 8.43 4.04
CA GLN A 94 8.00 8.31 5.45
C GLN A 94 7.14 7.20 6.07
N TYR A 95 7.80 6.19 6.62
CA TYR A 95 7.15 5.22 7.50
C TYR A 95 6.92 5.84 8.88
N THR A 96 5.72 5.67 9.43
CA THR A 96 5.35 6.18 10.75
C THR A 96 4.19 5.37 11.34
N VAL A 97 3.65 5.83 12.47
CA VAL A 97 2.45 5.27 13.09
C VAL A 97 1.38 6.34 13.23
N LEU A 98 0.13 5.95 13.02
CA LEU A 98 -1.05 6.78 13.27
C LEU A 98 -1.42 6.68 14.74
N LEU A 99 -1.61 7.81 15.40
CA LEU A 99 -1.93 7.88 16.83
C LEU A 99 -3.37 8.32 17.07
N ASN A 100 -3.94 7.83 18.17
CA ASN A 100 -5.17 8.38 18.74
C ASN A 100 -4.87 9.56 19.69
N ASP A 101 -5.92 10.23 20.17
CA ASP A 101 -5.83 11.40 21.07
C ASP A 101 -5.05 11.15 22.37
N THR A 102 -4.91 9.89 22.78
CA THR A 102 -4.20 9.49 24.00
C THR A 102 -2.77 9.02 23.73
N GLY A 103 -2.29 9.12 22.49
CA GLY A 103 -0.96 8.65 22.06
C GLY A 103 -0.85 7.14 21.86
N GLY A 104 -1.97 6.42 21.81
CA GLY A 104 -2.00 5.00 21.46
C GLY A 104 -1.91 4.79 19.95
N VAL A 105 -1.18 3.77 19.53
CA VAL A 105 -1.04 3.41 18.11
C VAL A 105 -2.36 2.84 17.57
N ILE A 106 -2.86 3.45 16.50
CA ILE A 106 -4.02 2.99 15.73
C ILE A 106 -3.57 1.98 14.67
N ASP A 107 -2.58 2.36 13.87
CA ASP A 107 -1.97 1.57 12.80
C ASP A 107 -0.55 2.08 12.47
N ASP A 108 0.25 1.31 11.72
CA ASP A 108 1.45 1.78 11.04
C ASP A 108 1.19 2.04 9.55
N LEU A 109 1.81 3.09 9.00
CA LEU A 109 1.54 3.51 7.63
C LEU A 109 2.76 4.11 6.94
N ILE A 110 2.68 4.24 5.62
CA ILE A 110 3.67 4.95 4.82
C ILE A 110 3.00 6.14 4.13
N ILE A 111 3.57 7.32 4.35
CA ILE A 111 3.17 8.59 3.72
C ILE A 111 4.09 8.83 2.52
N TYR A 112 3.54 8.94 1.32
CA TYR A 112 4.27 9.29 0.10
C TYR A 112 3.88 10.72 -0.31
N LEU A 113 4.79 11.68 -0.15
CA LEU A 113 4.55 13.04 -0.59
C LEU A 113 4.81 13.13 -2.09
N GLN A 114 3.76 13.42 -2.87
CA GLN A 114 3.83 13.58 -4.31
C GLN A 114 4.34 14.98 -4.68
N GLU A 115 4.65 15.17 -5.95
CA GLU A 115 4.78 16.54 -6.48
C GLU A 115 3.41 17.25 -6.38
N PRO A 116 3.38 18.54 -6.02
CA PRO A 116 2.16 19.32 -6.06
C PRO A 116 1.54 19.30 -7.47
N SER A 117 0.23 19.45 -7.56
CA SER A 117 -0.44 19.65 -8.85
C SER A 117 -0.03 20.98 -9.49
N ASP A 118 -0.38 21.19 -10.76
CA ASP A 118 -0.05 22.41 -11.52
C ASP A 118 -0.54 23.70 -10.84
N ASP A 119 -1.63 23.63 -10.07
CA ASP A 119 -2.18 24.74 -9.29
C ASP A 119 -1.57 24.90 -7.88
N GLY A 120 -0.59 24.05 -7.54
CA GLY A 120 0.13 24.08 -6.28
C GLY A 120 -0.53 23.30 -5.13
N THR A 121 -1.60 22.54 -5.39
CA THR A 121 -2.27 21.74 -4.36
C THR A 121 -1.38 20.58 -3.90
N GLU A 122 -1.28 20.37 -2.58
CA GLU A 122 -0.51 19.24 -2.04
C GLU A 122 -1.22 17.92 -2.32
N GLN A 123 -0.41 16.90 -2.64
CA GLN A 123 -0.88 15.56 -2.97
C GLN A 123 -0.09 14.53 -2.17
N VAL A 124 -0.79 13.63 -1.48
CA VAL A 124 -0.19 12.59 -0.64
C VAL A 124 -0.86 11.25 -0.95
N VAL A 125 -0.05 10.19 -1.07
CA VAL A 125 -0.55 8.82 -1.08
C VAL A 125 -0.25 8.19 0.27
N LEU A 126 -1.27 7.62 0.92
CA LEU A 126 -1.13 6.86 2.15
C LEU A 126 -1.35 5.38 1.88
N ILE A 127 -0.46 4.54 2.39
CA ILE A 127 -0.63 3.09 2.42
C ILE A 127 -0.79 2.64 3.87
N VAL A 128 -1.91 1.99 4.17
CA VAL A 128 -2.29 1.50 5.51
C VAL A 128 -2.55 -0.01 5.50
N ASN A 129 -2.59 -0.65 6.67
CA ASN A 129 -2.82 -2.09 6.75
C ASN A 129 -4.24 -2.47 6.35
N ALA A 130 -4.37 -3.62 5.67
CA ALA A 130 -5.66 -4.11 5.18
C ALA A 130 -6.72 -4.33 6.27
N ALA A 131 -6.29 -4.68 7.49
CA ALA A 131 -7.20 -4.96 8.60
C ALA A 131 -7.80 -3.69 9.24
N THR A 132 -7.17 -2.54 9.01
CA THR A 132 -7.51 -1.25 9.64
C THR A 132 -7.98 -0.21 8.64
N THR A 133 -7.96 -0.49 7.34
CA THR A 133 -8.36 0.43 6.26
C THR A 133 -9.58 1.29 6.58
N ASP A 134 -10.73 0.69 6.91
CA ASP A 134 -11.95 1.47 7.19
C ASP A 134 -11.80 2.36 8.43
N LYS A 135 -11.16 1.85 9.48
CA LYS A 135 -10.92 2.58 10.73
C LYS A 135 -9.97 3.75 10.50
N ASP A 136 -8.91 3.55 9.71
CA ASP A 136 -7.90 4.57 9.43
C ASP A 136 -8.48 5.67 8.54
N ARG A 137 -9.30 5.30 7.53
CA ARG A 137 -10.04 6.27 6.72
C ARG A 137 -10.94 7.14 7.59
N ASP A 138 -11.78 6.52 8.42
CA ASP A 138 -12.73 7.24 9.26
C ASP A 138 -12.01 8.16 10.27
N TRP A 139 -10.86 7.71 10.79
CA TRP A 139 -10.00 8.51 11.65
C TRP A 139 -9.45 9.74 10.91
N LEU A 140 -8.88 9.55 9.72
CA LEU A 140 -8.32 10.63 8.90
C LEU A 140 -9.39 11.64 8.49
N VAL A 141 -10.54 11.18 7.98
CA VAL A 141 -11.66 12.05 7.59
C VAL A 141 -12.19 12.87 8.78
N GLY A 142 -12.17 12.30 9.99
CA GLY A 142 -12.61 13.00 11.20
C GLY A 142 -11.64 14.09 11.70
N HIS A 143 -10.37 14.07 11.28
CA HIS A 143 -9.32 14.96 11.80
C HIS A 143 -8.71 15.89 10.76
N LEU A 144 -8.89 15.60 9.47
CA LEU A 144 -8.41 16.45 8.39
C LEU A 144 -9.50 17.43 7.96
N GLU A 145 -9.15 18.70 7.91
CA GLU A 145 -10.02 19.80 7.50
C GLU A 145 -9.64 20.26 6.08
N ASN A 146 -10.64 20.40 5.20
CA ASN A 146 -10.44 20.83 3.80
C ASN A 146 -9.44 19.98 2.99
N VAL A 147 -9.27 18.71 3.38
CA VAL A 147 -8.52 17.70 2.62
C VAL A 147 -9.52 16.70 2.05
N GLN A 148 -9.48 16.51 0.74
CA GLN A 148 -10.20 15.42 0.09
C GLN A 148 -9.40 14.13 0.25
N LEU A 149 -10.07 13.06 0.70
CA LEU A 149 -9.52 11.72 0.82
C LEU A 149 -10.31 10.80 -0.10
N ASP A 150 -9.66 10.32 -1.17
CA ASP A 150 -10.21 9.32 -2.07
C ASP A 150 -9.64 7.93 -1.71
N ASP A 151 -10.52 6.99 -1.39
CA ASP A 151 -10.16 5.60 -1.09
C ASP A 151 -10.14 4.78 -2.38
N VAL A 152 -8.94 4.46 -2.85
CA VAL A 152 -8.69 3.69 -4.09
C VAL A 152 -8.25 2.26 -3.80
N SER A 153 -8.52 1.77 -2.58
CA SER A 153 -8.02 0.48 -2.10
C SER A 153 -8.46 -0.70 -2.98
N ARG A 154 -9.65 -0.62 -3.60
CA ARG A 154 -10.25 -1.71 -4.40
C ARG A 154 -9.95 -1.60 -5.89
N GLU A 155 -9.64 -0.39 -6.35
CA GLU A 155 -9.48 -0.01 -7.75
C GLU A 155 -8.04 -0.18 -8.21
N GLU A 156 -7.09 0.19 -7.35
CA GLU A 156 -5.66 0.15 -7.70
C GLU A 156 -4.99 -1.14 -7.24
N ILE A 157 -4.00 -1.59 -8.01
CA ILE A 157 -3.15 -2.72 -7.64
C ILE A 157 -1.91 -2.22 -6.90
N LEU A 158 -1.42 -3.02 -5.94
CA LEU A 158 -0.15 -2.76 -5.29
C LEU A 158 0.68 -4.05 -5.30
N ILE A 159 1.82 -3.99 -5.98
CA ILE A 159 2.71 -5.13 -6.16
C ILE A 159 4.05 -4.80 -5.51
N ALA A 160 4.48 -5.64 -4.57
CA ALA A 160 5.83 -5.56 -4.03
C ALA A 160 6.76 -6.49 -4.82
N VAL A 161 7.78 -5.93 -5.47
CA VAL A 161 8.86 -6.69 -6.12
C VAL A 161 10.11 -6.61 -5.24
N GLN A 162 10.59 -7.75 -4.76
CA GLN A 162 11.62 -7.82 -3.72
C GLN A 162 12.71 -8.82 -4.07
N GLY A 163 13.96 -8.49 -3.74
CA GLY A 163 15.13 -9.35 -3.93
C GLY A 163 16.30 -8.63 -4.62
N PRO A 164 17.51 -9.21 -4.61
CA PRO A 164 18.69 -8.61 -5.23
C PRO A 164 18.52 -8.29 -6.73
N GLU A 165 17.65 -9.00 -7.44
CA GLU A 165 17.40 -8.81 -8.88
C GLU A 165 16.14 -7.98 -9.18
N ALA A 166 15.49 -7.40 -8.16
CA ALA A 166 14.22 -6.67 -8.31
C ALA A 166 14.33 -5.47 -9.28
N ILE A 167 15.34 -4.61 -9.11
CA ILE A 167 15.55 -3.44 -9.98
C ILE A 167 15.82 -3.88 -11.43
N ALA A 168 16.68 -4.88 -11.61
CA ALA A 168 16.98 -5.41 -12.94
C ALA A 168 15.74 -6.00 -13.61
N THR A 169 14.88 -6.68 -12.86
CA THR A 169 13.60 -7.21 -13.35
C THR A 169 12.66 -6.09 -13.78
N LEU A 170 12.45 -5.09 -12.91
CA LEU A 170 11.54 -3.96 -13.18
C LEU A 170 11.99 -3.10 -14.37
N ASN A 171 13.30 -2.94 -14.60
CA ASN A 171 13.82 -2.18 -15.75
C ASN A 171 13.36 -2.76 -17.12
N HIS A 172 12.99 -4.04 -17.19
CA HIS A 172 12.44 -4.62 -18.43
C HIS A 172 11.01 -4.16 -18.73
N VAL A 173 10.26 -3.74 -17.71
CA VAL A 173 8.85 -3.33 -17.83
C VAL A 173 8.63 -1.83 -17.67
N ILE A 174 9.64 -1.09 -17.20
CA ILE A 174 9.62 0.36 -17.04
C ILE A 174 10.84 0.98 -17.75
N PRO A 175 10.89 0.94 -19.10
CA PRO A 175 12.07 1.37 -19.84
C PRO A 175 12.33 2.88 -19.63
N GLY A 176 13.55 3.23 -19.25
CA GLY A 176 13.99 4.62 -19.14
C GLY A 176 13.72 5.34 -17.81
N ALA A 177 13.12 4.66 -16.82
CA ALA A 177 12.83 5.27 -15.51
C ALA A 177 14.04 5.43 -14.57
N SER A 178 15.18 4.79 -14.88
CA SER A 178 16.40 4.78 -14.04
C SER A 178 16.10 4.53 -12.56
N LEU A 179 15.50 3.37 -12.25
CA LEU A 179 15.06 3.00 -10.91
C LEU A 179 16.21 2.97 -9.88
N ASP A 180 17.44 2.77 -10.35
CA ASP A 180 18.67 2.83 -9.54
C ASP A 180 18.95 4.22 -8.93
N THR A 181 18.33 5.26 -9.47
CA THR A 181 18.45 6.64 -8.96
C THR A 181 17.46 6.97 -7.86
N ILE A 182 16.47 6.11 -7.63
CA ILE A 182 15.45 6.32 -6.59
C ILE A 182 16.09 5.97 -5.24
N PRO A 183 16.22 6.93 -4.30
CA PRO A 183 16.82 6.64 -3.00
C PRO A 183 15.93 5.69 -2.19
N ARG A 184 16.47 5.17 -1.09
CA ARG A 184 15.64 4.45 -0.11
C ARG A 184 14.51 5.37 0.37
N PHE A 185 13.28 4.86 0.37
CA PHE A 185 12.06 5.66 0.62
C PHE A 185 11.87 6.82 -0.39
N GLY A 186 12.51 6.77 -1.55
CA GLY A 186 12.11 7.58 -2.71
C GLY A 186 11.03 6.88 -3.51
N HIS A 187 10.25 7.65 -4.25
CA HIS A 187 9.24 7.15 -5.18
C HIS A 187 9.17 8.05 -6.42
N ARG A 188 8.54 7.54 -7.48
CA ARG A 188 8.34 8.26 -8.75
C ARG A 188 7.18 7.63 -9.51
N THR A 189 6.37 8.47 -10.15
CA THR A 189 5.37 8.06 -11.14
C THR A 189 6.02 7.76 -12.48
N VAL A 190 5.74 6.58 -13.04
CA VAL A 190 6.36 6.07 -14.26
C VAL A 190 5.34 5.26 -15.05
N ASP A 191 5.43 5.31 -16.38
CA ASP A 191 4.61 4.45 -17.22
C ASP A 191 5.13 3.01 -17.20
N VAL A 192 4.25 2.05 -16.91
CA VAL A 192 4.54 0.62 -16.98
C VAL A 192 4.14 0.11 -18.36
N MET A 193 5.12 -0.38 -19.12
CA MET A 193 4.91 -0.87 -20.50
C MET A 193 4.21 0.17 -21.41
N GLY A 194 4.46 1.46 -21.17
CA GLY A 194 3.84 2.57 -21.92
C GLY A 194 2.39 2.88 -21.52
N ASN A 195 1.92 2.36 -20.38
CA ASN A 195 0.64 2.73 -19.78
C ASN A 195 0.90 3.45 -18.45
N PRO A 196 0.16 4.53 -18.15
CA PRO A 196 0.28 5.24 -16.89
C PRO A 196 -0.14 4.37 -15.70
#